data_AF-A8YJT5-F1
#
_entry.id   AF-A8YJT5-F1
#
_cell.length_a   1.000
_cell.length_b   1.000
_cell.length_c   1.000
_cell.angle_alpha   90.00
_cell.angle_beta   90.00
_cell.angle_gamma   90.00
#
_symmetry.space_group_name_H-M   'P 1'
#
loop_
_entity.id
_entity.type
_entity.pdbx_description
1 polymer ?
#
loop_
_entity_poly.entity_id
_entity_poly.type
_entity_poly.pdbx_seq_one_letter_code
_entity_poly.pdbx_strand_id
1 'polypeptide(L)'
;MDRYSLIHPLFPRSHGSGSRSNLLQFSGEIILSRILTTMNTQLIDSLARIILSLSEEERELLNRKIESEQRENLQINAQILDLETRVKQYENQYRMSSEEFSPRFRSGELGDAIDYFEWNVYYEMLLAARKEISLRSN
;
A
#
# COMPACT_ATOMS: atom_id res chain seq x y z
N MET A 1 21.71 44.54 -29.84
CA MET A 1 22.98 44.47 -29.08
C MET A 1 22.57 44.19 -27.65
N ASP A 2 22.47 42.91 -27.29
CA ASP A 2 23.51 42.13 -26.55
C ASP A 2 23.54 42.52 -25.06
N ARG A 3 23.56 41.63 -24.07
CA ARG A 3 23.71 40.18 -24.04
C ARG A 3 23.33 39.71 -22.62
N TYR A 4 22.79 38.50 -22.53
CA TYR A 4 22.56 37.69 -21.34
C TYR A 4 23.61 37.87 -20.22
N SER A 5 23.17 38.18 -19.00
CA SER A 5 23.97 38.02 -17.78
C SER A 5 23.45 36.83 -16.98
N LEU A 6 24.04 35.68 -17.31
CA LEU A 6 24.43 34.54 -16.47
C LEU A 6 23.73 34.40 -15.11
N ILE A 7 22.79 33.45 -15.06
CA ILE A 7 22.46 32.67 -13.87
C ILE A 7 23.71 31.88 -13.47
N HIS A 8 24.18 32.08 -12.25
CA HIS A 8 25.30 31.32 -11.65
C HIS A 8 24.71 30.31 -10.65
N PRO A 9 24.60 29.01 -10.95
CA PRO A 9 24.38 28.01 -9.91
C PRO A 9 25.72 27.72 -9.23
N LEU A 10 25.76 27.94 -7.92
CA LEU A 10 26.83 27.51 -7.03
C LEU A 10 26.87 25.98 -6.98
N PHE A 11 27.76 25.36 -7.75
CA PHE A 11 28.22 24.00 -7.47
C PHE A 11 29.43 24.08 -6.52
N PRO A 12 29.44 23.37 -5.38
CA PRO A 12 30.67 23.18 -4.63
C PRO A 12 31.53 22.11 -5.33
N ARG A 13 32.81 22.44 -5.54
CA ARG A 13 33.87 21.48 -5.88
C ARG A 13 34.51 20.96 -4.58
N SER A 14 34.53 19.64 -4.37
CA SER A 14 35.74 18.97 -3.88
C SER A 14 35.76 17.49 -4.25
N HIS A 15 36.96 17.04 -4.59
CA HIS A 15 37.36 15.72 -5.07
C HIS A 15 37.14 14.57 -4.10
N GLY A 16 37.04 13.35 -4.66
CA GLY A 16 37.39 12.11 -3.95
C GLY A 16 36.48 10.92 -4.25
N SER A 17 36.86 10.11 -5.25
CA SER A 17 36.57 8.66 -5.32
C SER A 17 35.14 8.18 -4.97
N GLY A 18 34.15 8.49 -5.81
CA GLY A 18 32.81 7.88 -5.72
C GLY A 18 31.93 8.04 -6.96
N SER A 19 32.44 8.64 -8.03
CA SER A 19 31.61 9.12 -9.15
C SER A 19 31.12 8.04 -10.12
N ARG A 20 31.74 6.86 -10.16
CA ARG A 20 31.28 5.77 -11.04
C ARG A 20 30.08 5.00 -10.46
N SER A 21 30.02 4.83 -9.14
CA SER A 21 28.89 4.11 -8.50
C SER A 21 27.58 4.91 -8.59
N ASN A 22 27.63 6.23 -8.41
CA ASN A 22 26.43 7.06 -8.51
C ASN A 22 25.89 7.18 -9.95
N LEU A 23 26.74 7.22 -10.97
CA LEU A 23 26.30 7.26 -12.38
C LEU A 23 25.70 5.93 -12.84
N LEU A 24 26.26 4.80 -12.41
CA LEU A 24 25.71 3.47 -12.71
C LEU A 24 24.36 3.26 -11.99
N GLN A 25 24.26 3.70 -10.73
CA GLN A 25 23.01 3.63 -9.95
C GLN A 25 21.90 4.51 -10.54
N PHE A 26 22.23 5.75 -10.92
CA PHE A 26 21.28 6.68 -11.56
C PHE A 26 20.85 6.19 -12.95
N SER A 27 21.76 5.58 -13.72
CA SER A 27 21.41 4.96 -15.00
C SER A 27 20.49 3.74 -14.83
N GLY A 28 20.68 2.96 -13.76
CA GLY A 28 19.83 1.83 -13.40
C GLY A 28 18.39 2.28 -13.07
N GLU A 29 18.23 3.33 -12.28
CA GLU A 29 16.91 3.89 -11.94
C GLU A 29 16.17 4.42 -13.18
N ILE A 30 16.88 5.08 -14.10
CA ILE A 30 16.30 5.57 -15.37
C ILE A 30 15.85 4.40 -16.25
N ILE A 31 16.68 3.36 -16.38
CA ILE A 31 16.35 2.18 -17.19
C ILE A 31 15.15 1.44 -16.58
N LEU A 32 15.15 1.22 -15.27
CA LEU A 32 14.05 0.55 -14.56
C LEU A 32 12.74 1.35 -14.67
N SER A 33 12.78 2.67 -14.45
CA SER A 33 11.63 3.55 -14.62
C SER A 33 11.07 3.50 -16.06
N ARG A 34 11.95 3.47 -17.06
CA ARG A 34 11.55 3.38 -18.46
C ARG A 34 10.99 2.02 -18.84
N ILE A 35 11.53 0.93 -18.30
CA ILE A 35 10.99 -0.43 -18.48
C ILE A 35 9.60 -0.51 -17.84
N LEU A 36 9.45 -0.08 -16.58
CA LEU A 36 8.16 -0.06 -15.88
C LEU A 36 7.11 0.74 -16.64
N THR A 37 7.48 1.93 -17.12
CA THR A 37 6.58 2.77 -17.91
C THR A 37 6.19 2.10 -19.22
N THR A 38 7.15 1.51 -19.94
CA THR A 38 6.89 0.85 -21.23
C THR A 38 6.00 -0.38 -21.06
N MET A 39 6.25 -1.20 -20.03
CA MET A 39 5.40 -2.35 -19.71
C MET A 39 3.98 -1.93 -19.33
N ASN A 40 3.83 -0.89 -18.51
CA ASN A 40 2.52 -0.35 -18.16
C ASN A 40 1.76 0.12 -19.40
N THR A 41 2.40 0.84 -20.32
CA THR A 41 1.76 1.26 -21.57
C THR A 41 1.33 0.08 -22.42
N GLN A 42 2.17 -0.96 -22.56
CA GLN A 42 1.82 -2.16 -23.33
C GLN A 42 0.66 -2.95 -22.72
N LEU A 43 0.59 -3.03 -21.39
CA LEU A 43 -0.51 -3.66 -20.68
C LEU A 43 -1.82 -2.89 -20.90
N ILE A 44 -1.78 -1.56 -20.76
CA ILE A 44 -2.93 -0.68 -21.00
C ILE A 44 -3.46 -0.86 -22.43
N ASP A 45 -2.57 -0.85 -23.43
CA ASP A 45 -2.94 -1.03 -24.83
C ASP A 45 -3.58 -2.40 -25.10
N SER A 46 -3.07 -3.45 -24.47
CA SER A 46 -3.59 -4.81 -24.61
C SER A 46 -4.97 -4.94 -23.97
N LEU A 47 -5.16 -4.39 -22.77
CA LEU A 47 -6.46 -4.32 -22.09
C LEU A 47 -7.48 -3.52 -22.89
N ALA A 48 -7.08 -2.36 -23.44
CA ALA A 48 -7.94 -1.54 -24.27
C ALA A 48 -8.44 -2.29 -25.51
N ARG A 49 -7.56 -3.04 -26.20
CA ARG A 49 -7.97 -3.87 -27.35
C ARG A 49 -8.96 -4.96 -26.94
N ILE A 50 -8.72 -5.64 -25.82
CA ILE A 50 -9.65 -6.66 -25.32
C ILE A 50 -11.01 -6.02 -25.06
N ILE A 51 -11.07 -4.92 -24.30
CA ILE A 51 -12.31 -4.21 -23.97
C ILE A 51 -13.06 -3.76 -25.24
N LEU A 52 -12.35 -3.27 -26.25
CA LEU A 52 -12.95 -2.84 -27.52
C LEU A 52 -13.41 -4.03 -28.40
N SER A 53 -12.90 -5.24 -28.13
CA SER A 53 -13.31 -6.48 -28.81
C SER A 53 -14.46 -7.22 -28.13
N LEU A 54 -14.82 -6.82 -26.90
CA LEU A 54 -15.94 -7.40 -26.14
C LEU A 54 -17.29 -6.97 -26.72
N SER A 55 -18.29 -7.87 -26.66
CA SER A 55 -19.69 -7.51 -26.91
C SER A 55 -20.21 -6.56 -25.82
N GLU A 56 -21.35 -5.91 -26.06
CA GLU A 56 -21.97 -5.04 -25.05
C GLU A 56 -22.32 -5.81 -23.78
N GLU A 57 -22.80 -7.04 -23.91
CA GLU A 57 -23.12 -7.92 -22.78
C GLU A 57 -21.88 -8.29 -21.95
N GLU A 58 -20.76 -8.57 -22.62
CA GLU A 58 -19.48 -8.89 -21.98
C GLU A 58 -18.89 -7.67 -21.26
N ARG A 59 -18.99 -6.47 -21.85
CA ARG A 59 -18.60 -5.20 -21.22
C ARG A 59 -19.43 -4.92 -19.98
N GLU A 60 -20.74 -5.14 -20.05
CA GLU A 60 -21.63 -4.96 -18.91
C GLU A 60 -21.35 -5.94 -17.77
N LEU A 61 -21.05 -7.21 -18.09
CA LEU A 61 -20.60 -8.18 -17.10
C LEU A 61 -19.29 -7.76 -16.42
N LEU A 62 -18.32 -7.30 -17.23
CA LEU A 62 -17.04 -6.81 -16.73
C LEU A 62 -17.21 -5.59 -15.82
N ASN A 63 -18.01 -4.60 -16.22
CA ASN A 63 -18.29 -3.41 -15.42
C ASN A 63 -18.91 -3.77 -14.06
N ARG A 64 -19.94 -4.64 -14.05
CA ARG A 64 -20.55 -5.11 -12.79
C ARG A 64 -19.54 -5.80 -11.89
N LYS A 65 -18.63 -6.60 -12.46
CA LYS A 65 -17.58 -7.28 -11.70
C LYS A 65 -16.60 -6.28 -11.09
N ILE A 66 -16.11 -5.32 -11.86
CA ILE A 66 -15.23 -4.24 -11.39
C ILE A 66 -15.91 -3.46 -10.26
N GLU A 67 -17.16 -3.04 -10.44
CA GLU A 67 -17.92 -2.32 -9.41
C GLU A 67 -18.13 -3.15 -8.13
N SER A 68 -18.32 -4.46 -8.27
CA SER A 68 -18.45 -5.35 -7.11
C SER A 68 -17.15 -5.44 -6.31
N GLU A 69 -16.01 -5.56 -7.00
CA GLU A 69 -14.69 -5.64 -6.37
C GLU A 69 -14.30 -4.31 -5.71
N GLN A 70 -14.59 -3.18 -6.37
CA GLN A 70 -14.39 -1.85 -5.79
C GLN A 70 -15.21 -1.66 -4.52
N ARG A 71 -16.49 -2.07 -4.52
CA ARG A 71 -17.35 -2.00 -3.34
C ARG A 71 -16.82 -2.87 -2.21
N GLU A 72 -16.40 -4.10 -2.52
CA GLU A 72 -15.83 -5.00 -1.52
C GLU A 72 -14.54 -4.42 -0.91
N ASN A 73 -13.65 -3.87 -1.72
CA ASN A 73 -12.44 -3.21 -1.25
C ASN A 73 -12.74 -2.01 -0.34
N LEU A 74 -13.73 -1.19 -0.69
CA LEU A 74 -14.17 -0.07 0.15
C LEU A 74 -14.72 -0.56 1.49
N GLN A 75 -15.49 -1.66 1.50
CA GLN A 75 -16.04 -2.24 2.72
C GLN A 75 -14.96 -2.79 3.64
N ILE A 76 -13.99 -3.54 3.10
CA ILE A 76 -12.88 -4.08 3.88
C ILE A 76 -12.03 -2.95 4.48
N ASN A 77 -11.74 -1.90 3.70
CA ASN A 77 -11.02 -0.73 4.19
C ASN A 77 -11.77 -0.01 5.34
N ALA A 78 -13.09 0.16 5.21
CA ALA A 78 -13.90 0.75 6.27
C ALA A 78 -13.91 -0.13 7.54
N GLN A 79 -13.98 -1.45 7.39
CA GLN A 79 -13.90 -2.38 8.52
C GLN A 79 -12.55 -2.32 9.24
N ILE A 80 -11.45 -2.23 8.50
CA ILE A 80 -10.11 -2.06 9.09
C ILE A 80 -10.05 -0.78 9.93
N LEU A 81 -10.54 0.34 9.41
CA LEU A 81 -10.53 1.61 10.15
C LEU A 81 -11.35 1.55 11.44
N ASP A 82 -12.52 0.89 11.42
CA ASP A 82 -13.35 0.68 12.62
C ASP A 82 -12.62 -0.21 13.64
N LEU A 83 -12.07 -1.34 13.19
CA LEU A 83 -11.32 -2.27 14.05
C LEU A 83 -10.07 -1.62 14.65
N GLU A 84 -9.31 -0.85 13.86
CA GLU A 84 -8.16 -0.08 14.35
C GLU A 84 -8.57 0.92 15.44
N THR A 85 -9.72 1.57 15.26
CA THR A 85 -10.24 2.54 16.24
C THR A 85 -10.60 1.84 17.55
N ARG A 86 -11.31 0.71 17.49
CA ARG A 86 -11.67 -0.09 18.67
C ARG A 86 -10.45 -0.64 19.38
N VAL A 87 -9.52 -1.23 18.62
CA VAL A 87 -8.26 -1.76 19.16
C VAL A 87 -7.48 -0.64 19.88
N LYS A 88 -7.34 0.54 19.27
CA LYS A 88 -6.67 1.69 19.91
C LYS A 88 -7.35 2.15 21.20
N GLN A 89 -8.67 2.00 21.34
CA GLN A 89 -9.37 2.35 22.58
C GLN A 89 -8.90 1.44 23.72
N TYR A 90 -8.84 0.12 23.50
CA TYR A 90 -8.32 -0.81 24.50
C TYR A 90 -6.84 -0.61 24.77
N GLU A 91 -6.02 -0.37 23.74
CA GLU A 91 -4.60 -0.08 23.91
C GLU A 91 -4.36 1.14 24.81
N ASN A 92 -5.16 2.20 24.65
CA ASN A 92 -5.10 3.39 25.48
C ASN A 92 -5.64 3.13 26.90
N GLN A 93 -6.74 2.39 27.03
CA GLN A 93 -7.37 2.05 28.32
C GLN A 93 -6.41 1.24 29.21
N TYR A 94 -5.76 0.23 28.64
CA TYR A 94 -4.87 -0.69 29.34
C TYR A 94 -3.38 -0.30 29.27
N ARG A 95 -3.05 0.74 28.49
CA ARG A 95 -1.67 1.22 28.25
C ARG A 95 -0.72 0.12 27.79
N MET A 96 -1.22 -0.77 26.95
CA MET A 96 -0.52 -1.95 26.44
C MET A 96 -0.86 -2.09 24.96
N SER A 97 0.14 -2.35 24.10
CA SER A 97 -0.13 -2.57 22.68
C SER A 97 -0.80 -3.93 22.46
N SER A 98 -1.55 -4.08 21.38
CA SER A 98 -2.19 -5.36 21.04
C SER A 98 -1.18 -6.46 20.72
N GLU A 99 0.00 -6.07 20.21
CA GLU A 99 1.13 -6.98 19.98
C GLU A 99 1.70 -7.55 21.29
N GLU A 100 1.66 -6.80 22.39
CA GLU A 100 2.05 -7.25 23.72
C GLU A 100 0.92 -8.00 24.43
N PHE A 101 -0.32 -7.51 24.31
CA PHE A 101 -1.51 -8.06 24.93
C PHE A 101 -1.81 -9.49 24.42
N SER A 102 -1.78 -9.69 23.10
CA SER A 102 -2.26 -10.93 22.47
C SER A 102 -1.49 -12.20 22.91
N PRO A 103 -0.14 -12.20 23.00
CA PRO A 103 0.61 -13.31 23.61
C PRO A 103 0.29 -13.54 25.09
N ARG A 104 0.21 -12.48 25.89
CA ARG A 104 -0.05 -12.58 27.35
C ARG A 104 -1.46 -13.07 27.67
N PHE A 105 -2.44 -12.67 26.86
CA PHE A 105 -3.80 -13.19 26.96
C PHE A 105 -3.84 -14.69 26.65
N ARG A 106 -3.18 -15.12 25.56
CA ARG A 106 -3.12 -16.53 25.17
C ARG A 106 -2.35 -17.42 26.15
N SER A 107 -1.35 -16.89 26.85
CA SER A 107 -0.62 -17.63 27.89
C SER A 107 -1.39 -17.71 29.21
N GLY A 108 -2.54 -17.02 29.34
CA GLY A 108 -3.32 -16.97 30.58
C GLY A 108 -2.70 -16.09 31.66
N GLU A 109 -1.74 -15.24 31.31
CA GLU A 109 -1.11 -14.27 32.23
C GLU A 109 -2.05 -13.12 32.57
N LEU A 110 -3.04 -12.86 31.72
CA LEU A 110 -4.07 -11.87 31.94
C LEU A 110 -5.31 -12.53 32.58
N GLY A 111 -6.04 -11.74 33.36
CA GLY A 111 -7.28 -12.19 34.00
C GLY A 111 -8.41 -12.49 33.00
N ASP A 112 -9.59 -12.70 33.53
CA ASP A 112 -10.81 -13.09 32.81
C ASP A 112 -11.75 -11.91 32.53
N ALA A 113 -11.23 -10.68 32.53
CA ALA A 113 -12.03 -9.50 32.22
C ALA A 113 -12.62 -9.61 30.82
N ILE A 114 -13.92 -9.33 30.70
CA ILE A 114 -14.65 -9.42 29.42
C ILE A 114 -14.00 -8.56 28.32
N ASP A 115 -13.49 -7.39 28.68
CA ASP A 115 -12.75 -6.48 27.81
C ASP A 115 -11.56 -7.16 27.12
N TYR A 116 -10.86 -8.09 27.78
CA TYR A 116 -9.74 -8.82 27.17
C TYR A 116 -10.22 -9.78 26.07
N PHE A 117 -11.37 -10.43 26.25
CA PHE A 117 -11.94 -11.28 25.20
C PHE A 117 -12.36 -10.45 24.00
N GLU A 118 -13.04 -9.33 24.22
CA GLU A 118 -13.46 -8.41 23.15
C GLU A 118 -12.25 -7.83 22.41
N TRP A 119 -11.25 -7.34 23.13
CA TRP A 119 -10.03 -6.79 22.55
C TRP A 119 -9.30 -7.84 21.71
N ASN A 120 -9.15 -9.08 22.21
CA ASN A 120 -8.53 -10.16 21.45
C ASN A 120 -9.29 -10.46 20.16
N VAL A 121 -10.63 -10.51 20.22
CA VAL A 121 -11.46 -10.73 19.03
C VAL A 121 -11.27 -9.60 18.00
N TYR A 122 -11.33 -8.33 18.42
CA TYR A 122 -11.14 -7.21 17.51
C TYR A 122 -9.74 -7.18 16.89
N TYR A 123 -8.72 -7.52 17.67
CA TYR A 123 -7.35 -7.57 17.17
C TYR A 123 -7.14 -8.71 16.15
N GLU A 124 -7.66 -9.91 16.41
CA GLU A 124 -7.58 -11.02 15.46
C GLU A 124 -8.38 -10.72 14.17
N MET A 125 -9.55 -10.09 14.29
CA MET A 125 -10.32 -9.61 13.13
C MET A 125 -9.54 -8.58 12.31
N LEU A 126 -8.82 -7.66 12.97
CA LEU A 126 -7.99 -6.66 12.30
C LEU A 126 -6.85 -7.31 11.53
N LEU A 127 -6.16 -8.29 12.12
CA LEU A 127 -5.09 -9.05 11.46
C LEU A 127 -5.62 -9.81 10.24
N ALA A 128 -6.77 -10.46 10.36
CA ALA A 128 -7.41 -11.16 9.25
C ALA A 128 -7.77 -10.20 8.10
N ALA A 129 -8.39 -9.05 8.40
CA ALA A 129 -8.76 -8.06 7.41
C ALA A 129 -7.54 -7.45 6.69
N ARG A 130 -6.46 -7.15 7.42
CA ARG A 130 -5.20 -6.67 6.83
C ARG A 130 -4.55 -7.72 5.92
N LYS A 131 -4.59 -8.99 6.31
CA LYS A 131 -4.09 -10.10 5.49
C LYS A 131 -4.86 -10.21 4.18
N GLU A 132 -6.18 -10.08 4.22
CA GLU A 132 -7.05 -10.11 3.03
C GLU A 132 -6.67 -9.02 2.03
N ILE A 133 -6.47 -7.77 2.48
CA ILE A 133 -6.02 -6.69 1.59
C ILE A 133 -4.64 -6.97 0.99
N SER A 134 -3.71 -7.49 1.79
CA SER A 134 -2.37 -7.83 1.30
C SER A 134 -2.39 -8.90 0.21
N LEU A 135 -3.32 -9.85 0.26
CA LEU A 135 -3.48 -10.88 -0.77
C LEU A 135 -4.13 -10.31 -2.04
N ARG A 136 -5.04 -9.34 -1.91
CA ARG A 136 -5.70 -8.68 -3.04
C ARG A 136 -4.84 -7.63 -3.75
N SER A 137 -3.80 -7.15 -3.08
CA SER A 137 -2.87 -6.14 -3.60
C SER A 137 -1.67 -6.73 -4.35
N ASN A 138 -1.55 -8.07 -4.38
CA ASN A 138 -0.53 -8.84 -5.12
C ASN A 138 -1.11 -9.44 -6.40
#